data_AF-A0A1W1EJ90-F1
#
_entry.id   AF-A0A1W1EJ90-F1
#
_cell.length_a   1.000
_cell.length_b   1.000
_cell.length_c   1.000
_cell.angle_alpha   90.00
_cell.angle_beta   90.00
_cell.angle_gamma   90.00
#
_symmetry.space_group_name_H-M   'P 1'
#
loop_
_entity.id
_entity.type
_entity.pdbx_description
1 polymer ?
#
loop_
_entity_poly.entity_id
_entity_poly.type
_entity_poly.pdbx_seq_one_letter_code
_entity_poly.pdbx_strand_id
1 'polypeptide(L)' 'MSIGDIFYIIAMVLFALITFGIIRAYFRSKFTDDGRRKDMLDEYEER' A
#
# COMPACT_ATOMS: atom_id res chain seq x y z
N MET A 1 -1.08 11.60 -29.86
CA MET A 1 -0.47 10.51 -29.08
C MET A 1 -0.23 9.34 -30.01
N SER A 2 1.00 8.84 -30.02
CA SER A 2 1.33 7.58 -30.67
C SER A 2 0.67 6.41 -29.92
N ILE A 3 0.58 5.23 -30.56
CA ILE A 3 0.10 4.03 -29.88
C ILE A 3 1.00 3.68 -28.66
N GLY A 4 2.30 3.98 -28.75
CA GLY A 4 3.25 3.81 -27.65
C GLY A 4 2.95 4.73 -26.47
N ASP A 5 2.52 5.96 -26.71
CA ASP A 5 2.16 6.91 -25.64
C ASP A 5 0.94 6.39 -24.85
N ILE A 6 -0.03 5.80 -25.55
CA ILE A 6 -1.22 5.20 -24.94
C ILE A 6 -0.83 4.02 -24.05
N PHE A 7 0.00 3.10 -24.55
CA PHE A 7 0.50 1.97 -23.76
C PHE A 7 1.32 2.43 -22.56
N TYR A 8 2.14 3.47 -22.72
CA TYR A 8 2.94 4.04 -21.63
C TYR A 8 2.05 4.59 -20.52
N ILE A 9 1.02 5.36 -20.87
CA ILE A 9 0.06 5.91 -19.89
C ILE A 9 -0.65 4.77 -19.15
N ILE A 10 -1.12 3.75 -19.85
CA ILE A 10 -1.74 2.57 -19.23
C ILE A 10 -0.78 1.88 -18.28
N ALA A 11 0.47 1.67 -18.70
CA ALA A 11 1.50 1.05 -17.87
C ALA A 11 1.77 1.86 -16.59
N MET A 12 1.82 3.19 -16.67
CA MET A 12 2.01 4.07 -15.52
C MET A 12 0.84 3.98 -14.53
N VAL A 13 -0.40 3.91 -15.02
CA VAL A 13 -1.59 3.74 -14.17
C VAL A 13 -1.56 2.37 -13.49
N LEU A 14 -1.26 1.31 -14.22
CA LEU A 14 -1.15 -0.05 -13.66
C LEU A 14 -0.04 -0.14 -12.61
N PHE A 15 1.13 0.46 -12.89
CA PHE A 15 2.23 0.53 -11.95
C PHE A 15 1.80 1.20 -10.64
N ALA A 16 1.16 2.38 -10.71
CA ALA A 16 0.68 3.09 -9.54
C ALA A 16 -0.32 2.25 -8.72
N LEU A 17 -1.26 1.56 -9.38
CA LEU A 17 -2.24 0.70 -8.72
C LEU A 17 -1.59 -0.50 -8.02
N ILE A 18 -0.63 -1.17 -8.68
CA ILE A 18 0.10 -2.30 -8.10
C ILE A 18 0.93 -1.83 -6.89
N THR A 19 1.67 -0.74 -7.02
CA THR A 19 2.46 -0.16 -5.92
C THR A 19 1.59 0.19 -4.73
N PHE A 20 0.45 0.87 -4.94
CA PHE A 20 -0.49 1.16 -3.87
C PHE A 20 -1.06 -0.11 -3.23
N GLY A 21 -1.38 -1.12 -4.04
CA GLY A 21 -1.85 -2.42 -3.58
C GLY A 21 -0.85 -3.10 -2.64
N ILE A 22 0.43 -3.13 -3.02
CA ILE A 22 1.52 -3.72 -2.23
C ILE A 22 1.68 -2.96 -0.91
N ILE A 23 1.78 -1.62 -0.96
CA ILE A 23 1.96 -0.81 0.24
C ILE A 23 0.78 -0.99 1.19
N ARG A 24 -0.46 -0.98 0.68
CA ARG A 24 -1.67 -1.18 1.48
C ARG A 24 -1.71 -2.57 2.10
N ALA A 25 -1.35 -3.61 1.34
CA ALA A 25 -1.31 -4.98 1.84
C ALA A 25 -0.26 -5.13 2.96
N TYR A 26 0.93 -4.55 2.77
CA TYR A 26 1.99 -4.51 3.78
C TYR A 26 1.53 -3.76 5.04
N PHE A 27 0.89 -2.60 4.88
CA PHE A 27 0.38 -1.82 6.00
C PHE A 27 -0.68 -2.62 6.78
N ARG A 28 -1.68 -3.21 6.13
CA ARG A 28 -2.69 -4.04 6.81
C ARG A 28 -2.14 -5.31 7.46
N SER A 29 -1.02 -5.84 6.93
CA SER A 29 -0.31 -6.96 7.55
C SER A 29 0.30 -6.57 8.90
N LYS A 30 0.88 -5.37 8.99
CA LYS A 30 1.67 -4.92 10.14
C LYS A 30 0.89 -4.05 11.13
N PHE A 31 -0.12 -3.32 10.66
CA PHE A 31 -0.84 -2.31 11.43
C PHE A 31 -2.32 -2.67 11.59
N THR A 32 -2.90 -2.26 12.71
CA THR A 32 -4.34 -2.27 12.98
C THR A 32 -5.02 -1.06 12.35
N ASP A 33 -6.35 -1.05 12.32
CA ASP A 33 -7.13 0.07 11.76
C ASP A 33 -6.91 1.38 12.54
N ASP A 34 -6.54 1.29 13.83
CA ASP A 34 -6.12 2.43 14.67
C ASP A 34 -4.66 2.86 14.44
N GLY A 35 -4.00 2.31 13.42
CA GLY A 35 -2.61 2.61 13.08
C GLY A 35 -1.57 2.04 14.06
N ARG A 36 -1.96 1.15 14.96
CA ARG A 36 -1.04 0.51 15.92
C ARG A 36 -0.35 -0.68 15.27
N ARG A 37 0.91 -0.90 15.61
CA ARG A 37 1.64 -2.09 15.20
C ARG A 37 1.10 -3.31 15.93
N LYS A 38 0.69 -4.34 15.18
CA LYS A 38 0.11 -5.58 15.73
C LYS A 38 1.06 -6.33 16.65
N ASP A 39 2.36 -6.17 16.46
CA ASP A 39 3.41 -6.82 17.23
C ASP A 39 3.84 -6.08 18.50
N MET A 40 3.31 -4.88 18.74
CA MET A 40 3.61 -4.07 19.94
C MET A 40 2.34 -3.74 20.73
N LEU A 41 1.23 -4.47 20.54
CA LEU A 41 -0.05 -4.18 21.20
C LEU A 41 0.08 -4.16 22.73
N ASP A 42 0.86 -5.09 23.29
CA ASP A 42 1.10 -5.22 24.72
C ASP A 42 1.72 -3.95 25.34
N GLU A 43 2.63 -3.26 24.63
CA GLU A 43 3.26 -2.01 25.08
C GLU A 43 2.29 -0.81 25.10
N TYR A 44 1.18 -0.87 24.35
CA TYR A 44 0.16 0.18 24.35
C TYR A 44 -0.90 -0.02 25.45
N GLU A 45 -1.09 -1.25 25.93
CA GLU A 45 -2.09 -1.57 26.97
C GLU A 45 -1.54 -1.39 28.39
N GLU A 46 -0.22 -1.51 28.58
CA GLU A 46 0.45 -1.27 29.86
C GLU A 46 0.64 0.22 30.23
N ARG A 47 0.17 1.15 29.38
CA ARG A 47 0.37 2.59 29.52
C ARG A 47 -0.93 3.36 29.72
#